data_AF-A0A970K7G6-F1
#
_entry.id   AF-A0A970K7G6-F1
#
_cell.length_a   1.000
_cell.length_b   1.000
_cell.length_c   1.000
_cell.angle_alpha   90.00
_cell.angle_beta   90.00
_cell.angle_gamma   90.00
#
_symmetry.space_group_name_H-M   'P 1'
#
loop_
_entity.id
_entity.type
_entity.pdbx_description
1 polymer ?
#
loop_
_entity_poly.entity_id
_entity_poly.type
_entity_poly.pdbx_seq_one_letter_code
_entity_poly.pdbx_strand_id
1 'polypeptide(L)'
;MDYELLYIIDTSLEEEARKELIARYSALVEQHEGKVEKVEEWGKRRLAYLVDDKPEGYYVLVNFSAPSVFPKEMERVMEIDENVMRYLITRVEHKRSNVKPPQRIAPQAQSAEVPEPGLEALASQTEE
;
A
#
# COMPACT_ATOMS: atom_id res chain seq x y z
N MET A 1 6.09 -10.69 -6.61
CA MET A 1 5.25 -11.17 -5.49
C MET A 1 5.24 -10.07 -4.47
N ASP A 2 4.10 -9.81 -3.85
CA ASP A 2 3.93 -8.65 -2.99
C ASP A 2 4.31 -9.03 -1.56
N TYR A 3 5.14 -8.18 -0.95
CA TYR A 3 5.68 -8.38 0.38
C TYR A 3 5.48 -7.13 1.21
N GLU A 4 5.34 -7.37 2.51
CA GLU A 4 5.32 -6.34 3.52
C GLU A 4 6.49 -6.60 4.46
N LEU A 5 7.32 -5.57 4.64
CA LEU A 5 8.45 -5.59 5.55
C LEU A 5 8.18 -4.56 6.65
N LEU A 6 8.05 -5.05 7.88
CA LEU A 6 8.00 -4.23 9.08
C LEU A 6 9.30 -4.40 9.82
N TYR A 7 9.99 -3.30 10.12
CA TYR A 7 11.20 -3.34 10.93
C TYR A 7 11.24 -2.21 11.95
N ILE A 8 12.01 -2.47 13.00
CA ILE A 8 12.15 -1.59 14.16
C ILE A 8 13.61 -1.15 14.22
N ILE A 9 13.84 0.14 14.03
CA ILE A 9 15.15 0.78 14.15
C ILE A 9 15.34 1.27 15.59
N ASP A 10 16.57 1.21 16.08
CA ASP A 10 16.99 1.85 17.32
C ASP A 10 16.68 3.37 17.34
N THR A 11 16.16 3.87 18.45
CA THR A 11 15.78 5.29 18.59
C THR A 11 16.93 6.21 19.00
N SER A 12 18.06 5.65 19.46
CA SER A 12 19.27 6.41 19.80
C SER A 12 20.01 6.91 18.55
N LEU A 13 19.74 6.30 17.40
CA LEU A 13 20.22 6.79 16.11
C LEU A 13 19.66 8.16 15.76
N GLU A 14 20.53 8.99 15.20
CA GLU A 14 20.16 10.30 14.66
C GLU A 14 19.21 10.16 13.46
N GLU A 15 18.39 11.18 13.21
CA GLU A 15 17.41 11.14 12.13
C GLU A 15 18.04 10.97 10.75
N GLU A 16 19.21 11.57 10.52
CA GLU A 16 19.95 11.45 9.26
C GLU A 16 20.40 10.01 9.01
N ALA A 17 20.95 9.34 10.03
CA ALA A 17 21.34 7.93 9.95
C ALA A 17 20.14 7.01 9.68
N ARG A 18 18.98 7.29 10.31
CA ARG A 18 17.74 6.53 10.05
C ARG A 18 17.29 6.68 8.60
N LYS A 19 17.30 7.89 8.05
CA LYS A 19 16.94 8.13 6.64
C LYS A 19 17.90 7.45 5.69
N GLU A 20 19.20 7.43 5.99
CA GLU A 20 20.19 6.70 5.20
C GLU A 20 19.91 5.19 5.20
N LEU A 21 19.57 4.60 6.36
CA LEU A 21 19.19 3.18 6.45
C LEU A 21 17.94 2.88 5.61
N ILE A 22 16.90 3.70 5.72
CA ILE A 22 15.67 3.54 4.92
C ILE A 22 15.98 3.63 3.41
N ALA A 23 16.82 4.58 3.00
CA ALA A 23 17.23 4.74 1.62
C ALA A 23 18.09 3.55 1.14
N ARG A 24 18.98 3.05 1.99
CA ARG A 24 19.82 1.87 1.71
C ARG A 24 18.96 0.63 1.49
N TYR A 25 17.96 0.38 2.33
CA TYR A 25 17.04 -0.74 2.15
C TYR A 25 16.17 -0.59 0.90
N SER A 26 15.73 0.64 0.60
CA SER A 26 14.98 0.92 -0.65
C SER A 26 15.84 0.64 -1.89
N ALA A 27 17.10 1.08 -1.89
CA ALA A 27 18.05 0.82 -2.98
C ALA A 27 18.37 -0.67 -3.11
N LEU A 28 18.46 -1.42 -2.01
CA LEU A 28 18.67 -2.87 -2.04
C LEU A 28 17.49 -3.59 -2.72
N VAL A 29 16.26 -3.12 -2.50
CA VAL A 29 15.08 -3.64 -3.21
C VAL A 29 15.20 -3.39 -4.71
N GLU A 30 15.59 -2.18 -5.12
CA GLU A 30 15.74 -1.82 -6.54
C GLU A 30 16.88 -2.60 -7.23
N GLN A 31 17.98 -2.86 -6.53
CA GLN A 31 19.13 -3.62 -7.05
C GLN A 31 18.79 -5.07 -7.41
N HIS A 32 17.82 -5.67 -6.73
CA HIS A 32 17.40 -7.07 -6.94
C HIS A 32 16.13 -7.19 -7.79
N GLU A 33 15.92 -6.24 -8.72
CA GLU A 33 14.74 -6.18 -9.59
C GLU A 33 13.41 -6.10 -8.82
N GLY A 34 13.45 -5.62 -7.57
CA GLY A 34 12.29 -5.31 -6.77
C GLY A 34 11.78 -3.90 -7.03
N LYS A 35 10.49 -3.69 -6.79
CA LYS A 35 9.84 -2.38 -6.86
C LYS A 35 9.26 -2.03 -5.51
N VAL A 36 9.69 -0.91 -4.94
CA VAL A 36 9.06 -0.34 -3.74
C VAL A 36 7.75 0.32 -4.14
N GLU A 37 6.64 -0.08 -3.51
CA GLU A 37 5.33 0.52 -3.75
C GLU A 37 5.06 1.67 -2.78
N LYS A 38 5.37 1.45 -1.50
CA LYS A 38 5.08 2.41 -0.44
C LYS A 38 6.04 2.25 0.73
N VAL A 39 6.50 3.37 1.27
CA VAL A 39 7.26 3.44 2.52
C VAL A 39 6.46 4.28 3.50
N GLU A 40 6.15 3.72 4.67
CA GLU A 40 5.42 4.39 5.73
C GLU A 40 6.25 4.41 7.01
N GLU A 41 6.64 5.61 7.42
CA GLU A 41 7.34 5.85 8.68
C GLU A 41 6.31 6.08 9.78
N TRP A 42 6.19 5.13 10.70
CA TRP A 42 5.25 5.23 11.84
C TRP A 42 5.84 6.02 13.01
N GLY A 43 7.15 6.28 12.99
CA GLY A 43 7.84 7.01 14.02
C GLY A 43 8.15 6.17 15.27
N LYS A 44 8.47 6.88 16.35
CA LYS A 44 8.81 6.28 17.64
C LYS A 44 7.56 5.78 18.38
N ARG A 45 7.55 4.51 18.76
CA ARG A 45 6.47 3.87 19.54
C ARG A 45 7.05 3.14 20.74
N ARG A 46 6.30 3.09 21.84
CA ARG A 46 6.69 2.39 23.08
C ARG A 46 6.41 0.89 22.95
N LEU A 47 7.39 0.07 23.30
CA LEU A 47 7.30 -1.38 23.31
C LEU A 47 6.65 -1.86 24.62
N ALA A 48 5.98 -3.03 24.59
CA ALA A 48 5.34 -3.61 25.78
C ALA A 48 6.37 -4.18 26.77
N TYR A 49 7.54 -4.60 26.27
CA TYR A 49 8.67 -5.11 27.01
C TYR A 49 9.97 -4.60 26.38
N LEU A 50 11.07 -4.66 27.11
CA LEU A 50 12.38 -4.21 26.62
C LEU A 50 12.85 -5.16 25.52
N VAL A 51 13.23 -4.60 24.38
CA VAL A 51 13.95 -5.29 23.32
C VAL A 51 15.33 -4.68 23.28
N ASP A 52 16.38 -5.48 23.46
CA ASP A 52 17.77 -4.98 23.52
C ASP A 52 17.93 -3.84 24.55
N ASP A 53 17.32 -4.04 25.73
CA ASP A 53 17.25 -3.07 26.84
C ASP A 53 16.57 -1.72 26.52
N LYS A 54 15.92 -1.59 25.36
CA LYS A 54 15.24 -0.35 24.93
C LYS A 54 13.72 -0.46 25.10
N PRO A 55 13.05 0.55 25.71
CA PRO A 55 11.60 0.57 25.87
C PRO A 55 10.83 1.12 24.66
N GLU A 56 11.55 1.55 23.62
CA GLU A 56 11.02 2.30 22.49
C GLU A 56 11.73 1.87 21.20
N GLY A 57 11.02 1.98 20.07
CA GLY A 57 11.53 1.65 18.76
C GLY A 57 10.94 2.54 17.68
N TYR A 58 11.69 2.79 16.62
CA TYR A 58 11.23 3.52 15.45
C TYR A 58 10.70 2.55 14.39
N TYR A 59 9.41 2.61 14.09
CA TYR A 59 8.76 1.66 13.20
C TYR A 59 8.71 2.16 11.76
N VAL A 60 9.12 1.31 10.82
CA VAL A 60 9.00 1.56 9.39
C VAL A 60 8.33 0.36 8.72
N LEU A 61 7.29 0.64 7.94
CA LEU A 61 6.59 -0.33 7.12
C LEU A 61 6.93 -0.06 5.66
N VAL A 62 7.34 -1.10 4.93
CA VAL A 62 7.66 -1.01 3.50
C VAL A 62 6.85 -2.06 2.76
N ASN A 63 6.04 -1.61 1.80
CA ASN A 63 5.39 -2.47 0.83
C ASN A 63 6.21 -2.48 -0.45
N PHE A 64 6.57 -3.67 -0.91
CA PHE A 64 7.36 -3.84 -2.12
C PHE A 64 6.99 -5.13 -2.85
N SER A 65 7.20 -5.14 -4.17
CA SER A 65 7.06 -6.32 -5.00
C SER A 65 8.44 -6.79 -5.43
N ALA A 66 8.77 -8.07 -5.21
CA ALA A 66 10.09 -8.63 -5.50
C ALA A 66 10.00 -10.10 -6.00
N PRO A 67 11.09 -10.65 -6.55
CA PRO A 67 11.19 -12.08 -6.84
C PRO A 67 11.27 -12.92 -5.55
N SER A 68 10.88 -14.19 -5.62
CA SER A 68 10.76 -15.07 -4.44
C SER A 68 12.07 -15.36 -3.70
N VAL A 69 13.22 -15.08 -4.32
CA VAL A 69 14.55 -15.28 -3.74
C VAL A 69 14.99 -14.12 -2.85
N PHE A 70 14.44 -12.93 -3.09
CA PHE A 70 14.86 -11.69 -2.47
C PHE A 70 14.59 -11.59 -0.95
N PRO A 71 13.45 -12.07 -0.41
CA PRO A 71 13.20 -12.01 1.04
C PRO A 71 14.32 -12.60 1.89
N LYS A 72 14.97 -13.66 1.40
CA LYS A 72 16.07 -14.33 2.11
C LYS A 72 17.35 -13.50 2.15
N GLU A 73 17.62 -12.73 1.09
CA GLU A 73 18.76 -11.80 1.07
C GLU A 73 18.48 -10.60 1.98
N MET A 74 17.27 -10.04 1.92
CA MET A 74 16.85 -8.96 2.81
C MET A 74 16.98 -9.35 4.28
N GLU A 75 16.51 -10.56 4.64
CA GLU A 75 16.64 -11.11 5.99
C GLU A 75 18.10 -11.17 6.46
N ARG A 76 19.00 -11.65 5.59
CA ARG A 76 20.44 -11.72 5.89
C ARG A 76 21.05 -10.34 6.13
N VAL A 77 20.71 -9.36 5.29
CA VAL A 77 21.24 -8.00 5.43
C VAL A 77 20.74 -7.35 6.73
N MET A 78 19.45 -7.53 7.06
CA MET A 78 18.86 -6.97 8.28
C MET A 78 19.34 -7.67 9.56
N GLU A 79 19.70 -8.95 9.50
CA GLU A 79 20.29 -9.67 10.64
C GLU A 79 21.71 -9.17 10.97
N ILE A 80 22.46 -8.72 9.95
CA ILE A 80 23.82 -8.18 10.13
C ILE A 80 23.79 -6.73 10.65
N ASP A 81 22.73 -5.99 10.35
CA ASP A 81 22.62 -4.58 10.71
C ASP A 81 22.21 -4.41 12.18
N GLU A 82 23.19 -4.10 13.04
CA GLU A 82 23.00 -3.92 14.49
C GLU A 82 22.02 -2.79 14.86
N ASN A 83 21.69 -1.91 13.90
CA ASN A 83 20.74 -0.82 14.12
C ASN A 83 19.28 -1.27 14.03
N VAL A 84 19.02 -2.47 13.49
CA VAL A 84 17.69 -3.05 13.37
C VAL A 84 17.48 -4.03 14.53
N MET A 85 16.55 -3.68 15.43
CA MET A 85 16.26 -4.53 16.60
C MET A 85 15.46 -5.77 16.22
N ARG A 86 14.46 -5.60 15.35
CA ARG A 86 13.57 -6.66 14.88
C ARG A 86 13.08 -6.34 13.47
N TYR A 87 12.85 -7.38 12.68
CA TYR A 87 12.20 -7.30 11.39
C TYR A 87 11.17 -8.43 11.25
N LEU A 88 10.19 -8.22 10.38
CA LEU A 88 9.20 -9.20 9.99
C LEU A 88 8.90 -9.00 8.51
N ILE A 89 9.16 -10.04 7.71
CA ILE A 89 8.83 -10.08 6.29
C ILE A 89 7.61 -10.98 6.11
N THR A 90 6.53 -10.43 5.59
CA THR A 90 5.27 -11.16 5.34
C THR A 90 4.96 -11.14 3.85
N ARG A 91 4.60 -12.31 3.29
CA ARG A 91 4.08 -12.37 1.92
C ARG A 91 2.61 -11.96 1.93
N VAL A 92 2.26 -10.96 1.13
CA VAL A 92 0.89 -10.48 1.00
C VAL A 92 0.15 -11.36 -0.01
N GLU A 93 -0.84 -12.12 0.46
CA GLU A 93 -1.77 -12.81 -0.44
C GLU A 93 -3.00 -11.95 -0.69
N HIS A 94 -3.16 -11.51 -1.94
CA HIS A 94 -4.40 -10.89 -2.37
C HIS A 94 -5.47 -11.98 -2.51
N LYS A 95 -6.29 -12.19 -1.47
CA LYS A 95 -7.57 -12.88 -1.64
C LYS A 95 -8.40 -12.08 -2.64
N ARG A 96 -8.44 -12.52 -3.90
CA ARG A 96 -9.39 -12.02 -4.89
C ARG A 96 -10.80 -12.39 -4.42
N SER A 97 -11.45 -11.51 -3.65
CA SER A 97 -12.89 -11.61 -3.44
C SER A 97 -13.58 -11.26 -4.76
N ASN A 98 -13.73 -12.25 -5.64
CA ASN A 98 -14.49 -12.10 -6.89
C ASN A 98 -16.00 -12.14 -6.62
N VAL A 99 -16.47 -11.41 -5.61
CA VAL A 99 -17.89 -11.23 -5.33
C VAL A 99 -18.25 -9.86 -5.87
N LYS A 100 -18.85 -9.84 -7.06
CA LYS A 100 -19.49 -8.65 -7.62
C LYS A 100 -20.52 -8.20 -6.57
N PRO A 101 -20.44 -6.96 -6.02
CA PRO A 101 -21.46 -6.51 -5.09
C PRO A 101 -22.82 -6.63 -5.79
N PRO A 102 -23.84 -7.25 -5.19
CA PRO A 102 -25.16 -7.25 -5.80
C PRO A 102 -25.56 -5.79 -5.98
N GLN A 103 -25.81 -5.38 -7.23
CA GLN A 103 -26.42 -4.09 -7.49
C GLN A 103 -27.76 -4.10 -6.77
N ARG A 104 -27.84 -3.38 -5.66
CA ARG A 104 -29.11 -3.08 -5.01
C ARG A 104 -29.88 -2.27 -6.03
N ILE A 105 -30.82 -2.91 -6.73
CA ILE A 105 -31.75 -2.22 -7.62
C ILE A 105 -32.56 -1.31 -6.70
N ALA A 106 -32.15 -0.05 -6.58
CA ALA A 106 -33.00 0.95 -5.97
C ALA A 106 -34.24 1.02 -6.88
N PRO A 107 -35.47 0.86 -6.35
CA PRO A 107 -36.64 1.20 -7.12
C PRO A 107 -36.49 2.68 -7.49
N GLN A 108 -36.28 2.97 -8.78
CA GLN A 108 -36.22 4.33 -9.27
C GLN A 108 -37.58 4.97 -8.96
N ALA A 109 -37.58 5.85 -7.96
CA ALA A 109 -38.63 6.83 -7.77
C ALA A 109 -38.68 7.65 -9.06
N GLN A 110 -39.72 7.43 -9.86
CA GLN A 110 -40.07 8.29 -10.99
C GLN A 110 -40.22 9.72 -10.48
N SER A 111 -39.25 10.58 -10.77
CA SER A 111 -39.45 12.02 -10.68
C SER A 111 -38.51 12.71 -11.65
N ALA A 112 -39.17 13.40 -12.59
CA ALA A 112 -38.69 14.52 -13.39
C ALA A 112 -37.58 14.27 -14.42
N GLU A 113 -37.99 14.15 -15.69
CA GLU A 113 -37.65 15.19 -16.69
C GLU A 113 -38.51 15.00 -17.95
N VAL A 114 -39.34 15.99 -18.28
CA VAL A 114 -39.84 16.16 -19.65
C VAL A 114 -39.53 17.62 -20.02
N PRO A 115 -38.44 17.88 -20.77
CA PRO A 115 -38.23 19.18 -21.39
C PRO A 115 -38.80 19.16 -22.81
N GLU A 116 -39.84 19.95 -23.04
CA GLU A 116 -40.09 20.60 -24.34
C GLU A 116 -38.95 21.62 -24.58
N PRO A 117 -38.50 21.99 -25.80
CA PRO A 117 -39.34 22.25 -26.98
C PRO A 117 -38.68 22.06 -28.39
N GLY A 118 -39.47 22.21 -29.46
CA GLY A 118 -39.08 23.11 -30.57
C GLY A 118 -38.72 22.56 -31.97
N LEU A 119 -39.73 22.65 -32.85
CA LEU A 119 -39.68 23.18 -34.23
C LEU A 119 -39.21 22.34 -35.45
N GLU A 120 -40.11 22.34 -36.44
CA GLU A 120 -39.92 22.27 -37.90
C GLU A 120 -39.43 20.96 -38.54
N ALA A 121 -40.33 20.29 -39.29
CA ALA A 121 -40.43 20.51 -40.73
C ALA A 121 -41.21 19.39 -41.47
N LEU A 122 -42.17 19.83 -42.28
CA LEU A 122 -42.51 19.37 -43.63
C LEU A 122 -43.34 18.09 -43.87
N ALA A 123 -44.46 18.37 -44.56
CA ALA A 123 -44.97 17.67 -45.76
C ALA A 123 -46.13 16.66 -45.58
N SER A 124 -47.33 17.20 -45.81
CA SER A 124 -48.26 16.80 -46.89
C SER A 124 -48.57 15.32 -47.14
N GLN A 125 -49.80 14.89 -46.85
CA GLN A 125 -50.78 14.30 -47.79
C GLN A 125 -51.94 13.58 -47.09
N THR A 126 -53.06 13.38 -47.81
CA THR A 126 -54.39 12.81 -47.47
C THR A 126 -55.36 13.89 -46.99
N GLU A 127 -56.21 14.54 -47.81
CA GLU A 127 -57.21 14.05 -48.78
C GLU A 127 -58.25 13.10 -48.14
N GLU A 128 -59.32 13.68 -47.57
CA GLU A 128 -60.71 13.63 -48.08
C GLU A 128 -61.53 14.77 -47.43
#